data_AF-A0A8J8ME80-F1
#
_entry.id   AF-A0A8J8ME80-F1
#
_cell.length_a   1.000
_cell.length_b   1.000
_cell.length_c   1.000
_cell.angle_alpha   90.00
_cell.angle_beta   90.00
_cell.angle_gamma   90.00
#
_symmetry.space_group_name_H-M   'P 1'
#
loop_
_entity.id
_entity.type
_entity.pdbx_description
1 polymer ?
#
loop_
_entity_poly.entity_id
_entity_poly.type
_entity_poly.pdbx_seq_one_letter_code
_entity_poly.pdbx_strand_id
1 'polypeptide(L)'
;MKARVYDSCEDYYFISEVLAIINIGYYEKYLVMDSKADNRLKLIDFLDKKVKTDSYGANVNIIDYFLPDNWISRKVKKKEDCNRLLDTADRDRYIFSFRGYEYFSDNLNIISDLILGKEVFSRDISFFNNLKSADIEGWSYLRSQNDIDDLMKRFHGFHDSVLVDASYTSGSYVDNDNAMYCMDTIRSMHMKFDSQWSDSIELVFSGVLDSRLKPAEDNYTSNLFDASIILKDEIIYFFTAYVKEVDENFNGTWIKSLEVRWRYV
;
A
#
# COMPACT_ATOMS: atom_id res chain seq x y z
N MET A 1 6.23 1.87 6.26
CA MET A 1 5.64 0.78 5.47
C MET A 1 4.16 1.03 5.41
N LYS A 2 3.63 1.37 4.23
CA LYS A 2 2.20 1.57 4.00
C LYS A 2 1.57 0.35 3.35
N ALA A 3 0.30 0.13 3.66
CA ALA A 3 -0.48 -0.94 3.07
C ALA A 3 -1.92 -0.49 2.80
N ARG A 4 -2.50 -1.05 1.74
CA ARG A 4 -3.94 -1.11 1.55
C ARG A 4 -4.48 -2.27 2.36
N VAL A 5 -5.48 -2.01 3.17
CA VAL A 5 -6.04 -2.94 4.13
C VAL A 5 -7.52 -3.12 3.85
N TYR A 6 -7.96 -4.37 3.80
CA TYR A 6 -9.36 -4.76 3.80
C TYR A 6 -9.77 -5.16 5.21
N ASP A 7 -10.76 -4.48 5.76
CA ASP A 7 -11.41 -4.96 6.98
C ASP A 7 -12.65 -5.77 6.62
N SER A 8 -12.49 -7.10 6.65
CA SER A 8 -13.60 -8.02 6.38
C SER A 8 -14.75 -7.98 7.40
N CYS A 9 -14.56 -7.35 8.57
CA CYS A 9 -15.62 -7.19 9.56
C CYS A 9 -16.51 -5.99 9.23
N GLU A 10 -15.93 -4.93 8.69
CA GLU A 10 -16.62 -3.68 8.38
C GLU A 10 -16.93 -3.51 6.88
N ASP A 11 -16.39 -4.40 6.03
CA ASP A 11 -16.60 -4.46 4.58
C ASP A 11 -16.15 -3.21 3.82
N TYR A 12 -14.94 -2.73 4.12
CA TYR A 12 -14.30 -1.66 3.34
C TYR A 12 -12.78 -1.74 3.32
N TYR A 13 -12.19 -0.97 2.39
CA TYR A 13 -10.75 -0.77 2.28
C TYR A 13 -10.31 0.57 2.87
N PHE A 14 -9.09 0.62 3.40
CA PHE A 14 -8.42 1.85 3.82
C PHE A 14 -6.91 1.73 3.61
N ILE A 15 -6.21 2.86 3.49
CA ILE A 15 -4.75 2.91 3.52
C ILE A 15 -4.28 3.19 4.95
N SER A 16 -3.24 2.47 5.39
CA SER A 16 -2.64 2.66 6.71
C SER A 16 -1.13 2.48 6.67
N GLU A 17 -0.45 3.20 7.55
CA GLU A 17 0.86 2.78 8.03
C GLU A 17 0.72 1.43 8.76
N VAL A 18 1.60 0.49 8.44
CA VAL A 18 1.77 -0.73 9.21
C VAL A 18 2.64 -0.36 10.42
N LEU A 19 2.20 -0.72 11.62
CA LEU A 19 2.89 -0.43 12.87
C LEU A 19 3.70 -1.63 13.38
N ALA A 20 3.16 -2.83 13.14
CA ALA A 20 3.83 -4.10 13.43
C ALA A 20 3.23 -5.24 12.60
N ILE A 21 4.03 -6.29 12.41
CA ILE A 21 3.67 -7.59 11.87
C ILE A 21 3.93 -8.61 12.97
N ILE A 22 2.88 -9.32 13.36
CA ILE A 22 2.86 -10.21 14.52
C ILE A 22 2.44 -11.59 14.04
N ASN A 23 3.27 -12.60 14.32
CA ASN A 23 2.89 -13.99 14.10
C ASN A 23 2.38 -14.57 15.42
N ILE A 24 1.09 -14.88 15.47
CA ILE A 24 0.45 -15.55 16.61
C ILE A 24 0.10 -17.02 16.34
N GLY A 25 0.71 -17.62 15.31
CA GLY A 25 0.49 -19.01 14.90
C GLY A 25 0.16 -19.11 13.43
N TYR A 26 -1.06 -19.58 13.11
CA TYR A 26 -1.45 -20.06 11.78
C TYR A 26 -1.09 -19.11 10.62
N TYR A 27 -1.21 -17.78 10.79
CA TYR A 27 -0.72 -16.77 9.84
C TYR A 27 -0.32 -15.46 10.55
N GLU A 28 0.37 -14.57 9.82
CA GLU A 28 0.73 -13.23 10.28
C GLU A 28 -0.48 -12.30 10.37
N LYS A 29 -0.42 -11.39 11.35
CA LYS A 29 -1.36 -10.30 11.55
C LYS A 29 -0.64 -8.96 11.48
N TYR A 30 -1.30 -7.97 10.91
CA TYR A 30 -0.79 -6.62 10.72
C TYR A 30 -1.50 -5.68 11.70
N LEU A 31 -0.70 -5.02 12.55
CA LEU A 31 -1.17 -3.93 13.39
C LEU A 31 -1.19 -2.66 12.55
N VAL A 32 -2.38 -2.10 12.36
CA VAL A 32 -2.65 -0.96 11.48
C VAL A 32 -3.53 0.06 12.19
N MET A 33 -3.62 1.27 11.65
CA MET A 33 -4.44 2.36 12.15
C MET A 33 -5.48 2.73 11.10
N ASP A 34 -6.75 2.54 11.45
CA ASP A 34 -7.85 2.78 10.53
C ASP A 34 -8.28 4.24 10.54
N SER A 35 -7.85 4.97 9.51
CA SER A 35 -8.16 6.39 9.33
C SER A 35 -9.65 6.67 9.10
N LYS A 36 -10.44 5.68 8.66
CA LYS A 36 -11.90 5.79 8.47
C LYS A 36 -12.68 5.51 9.75
N ALA A 37 -12.07 4.84 10.72
CA ALA A 37 -12.65 4.53 12.02
C ALA A 37 -11.97 5.32 13.14
N ASP A 38 -11.86 6.65 12.99
CA ASP A 38 -11.34 7.55 14.02
C ASP A 38 -9.94 7.15 14.53
N ASN A 39 -9.09 6.70 13.60
CA ASN A 39 -7.75 6.21 13.84
C ASN A 39 -7.69 5.08 14.89
N ARG A 40 -8.72 4.23 14.94
CA ARG A 40 -8.76 3.02 15.76
C ARG A 40 -7.68 2.04 15.30
N LEU A 41 -6.93 1.47 16.24
CA LEU A 41 -5.96 0.43 15.94
C LEU A 41 -6.71 -0.86 15.63
N LYS A 42 -6.22 -1.60 14.64
CA LYS A 42 -6.77 -2.89 14.24
C LYS A 42 -5.67 -3.91 14.04
N LEU A 43 -6.00 -5.17 14.33
CA LEU A 43 -5.12 -6.31 14.12
C LEU A 43 -5.71 -7.20 13.01
N ILE A 44 -5.23 -6.99 11.79
CA ILE A 44 -5.81 -7.58 10.58
C ILE A 44 -5.05 -8.85 10.20
N ASP A 45 -5.78 -9.95 9.94
CA ASP A 45 -5.17 -11.17 9.37
C ASP A 45 -4.63 -10.88 7.98
N PHE A 46 -3.40 -11.28 7.67
CA PHE A 46 -2.84 -11.11 6.32
C PHE A 46 -3.69 -11.81 5.26
N LEU A 47 -4.08 -13.06 5.51
CA LEU A 47 -4.91 -13.85 4.61
C LEU A 47 -6.39 -13.75 4.97
N ASP A 48 -7.23 -13.60 3.96
CA ASP A 48 -8.68 -13.74 4.07
C ASP A 48 -9.04 -15.22 4.19
N LYS A 49 -9.48 -15.62 5.39
CA LYS A 49 -9.86 -17.00 5.72
C LYS A 49 -11.34 -17.28 5.44
N LYS A 50 -12.14 -16.27 5.10
CA LYS A 50 -13.59 -16.43 4.87
C LYS A 50 -13.84 -17.08 3.51
N VAL A 51 -12.99 -16.82 2.53
CA VAL A 51 -13.09 -17.39 1.19
C VAL A 51 -12.35 -18.73 1.12
N LYS A 52 -13.10 -19.83 1.04
CA LYS A 52 -12.56 -21.18 0.80
C LYS A 52 -12.40 -21.43 -0.70
N THR A 53 -11.37 -20.81 -1.29
CA THR A 53 -10.91 -21.08 -2.67
C THR A 53 -9.56 -21.79 -2.63
N ASP A 54 -9.08 -22.27 -3.79
CA ASP A 54 -7.77 -22.94 -3.91
C ASP A 54 -6.58 -22.04 -3.50
N SER A 55 -6.79 -20.72 -3.44
CA SER A 55 -5.89 -19.73 -2.85
C SER A 55 -6.65 -18.77 -1.95
N TYR A 56 -6.11 -18.47 -0.76
CA TYR A 56 -6.65 -17.41 0.10
C TYR A 56 -6.31 -16.03 -0.48
N GLY A 57 -7.28 -15.11 -0.48
CA GLY A 57 -7.02 -13.69 -0.77
C GLY A 57 -6.15 -13.05 0.31
N ALA A 58 -5.54 -11.90 0.01
CA ALA A 58 -4.82 -11.11 1.01
C ALA A 58 -5.67 -9.92 1.44
N ASN A 59 -5.88 -9.74 2.75
CA ASN A 59 -6.49 -8.54 3.30
C ASN A 59 -5.52 -7.36 3.33
N VAL A 60 -4.21 -7.60 3.19
CA VAL A 60 -3.19 -6.56 3.26
C VAL A 60 -2.35 -6.59 1.99
N ASN A 61 -2.38 -5.50 1.23
CA ASN A 61 -1.54 -5.31 0.05
C ASN A 61 -0.50 -4.22 0.37
N ILE A 62 0.78 -4.59 0.37
CA ILE A 62 1.88 -3.68 0.69
C ILE A 62 2.06 -2.65 -0.44
N ILE A 63 2.21 -1.37 -0.09
CA ILE A 63 2.44 -0.27 -1.03
C ILE A 63 3.93 -0.04 -1.21
N ASP A 64 4.66 0.06 -0.09
CA ASP A 64 6.12 0.18 -0.06
C ASP A 64 6.71 -0.91 0.85
N TYR A 65 7.69 -1.67 0.34
CA TYR A 65 8.30 -2.75 1.11
C TYR A 65 9.46 -2.27 2.00
N PHE A 66 9.78 -0.98 1.99
CA PHE A 66 10.81 -0.43 2.85
C PHE A 66 10.35 -0.48 4.31
N LEU A 67 10.93 -1.42 5.06
CA LEU A 67 10.75 -1.52 6.50
C LEU A 67 11.35 -0.27 7.14
N PRO A 68 10.64 0.41 8.05
CA PRO A 68 11.22 1.55 8.76
C PRO A 68 12.48 1.13 9.54
N ASP A 69 13.54 1.94 9.47
CA ASP A 69 14.84 1.63 10.08
C ASP A 69 14.79 1.38 11.60
N ASN A 70 13.78 1.94 12.26
CA ASN A 70 13.56 1.81 13.70
C ASN A 70 12.67 0.62 14.08
N TRP A 71 12.35 -0.26 13.15
CA TRP A 71 11.68 -1.52 13.46
C TRP A 71 12.63 -2.51 14.11
N ILE A 72 12.17 -3.13 15.19
CA ILE A 72 12.86 -4.24 15.83
C ILE A 72 12.27 -5.56 15.37
N SER A 73 13.07 -6.63 15.44
CA SER A 73 12.63 -7.99 15.14
C SER A 73 12.89 -8.89 16.34
N ARG A 74 11.85 -9.52 16.88
CA ARG A 74 11.93 -10.51 17.95
C ARG A 74 11.34 -11.82 17.43
N LYS A 75 12.11 -12.91 17.47
CA LYS A 75 11.65 -14.26 17.11
C LYS A 75 11.86 -15.20 18.28
N VAL A 76 10.83 -15.97 18.60
CA VAL A 76 10.89 -16.98 19.65
C VAL A 76 11.27 -18.32 19.01
N LYS A 77 12.35 -18.94 19.49
CA LYS A 77 12.87 -20.20 18.92
C LYS A 77 12.17 -21.46 19.45
N LYS A 78 11.56 -21.39 20.65
CA LYS A 78 10.85 -22.51 21.28
C LYS A 78 9.49 -22.08 21.82
N LYS A 79 8.50 -22.97 21.74
CA LYS A 79 7.13 -22.71 22.23
C LYS A 79 7.08 -22.39 23.73
N GLU A 80 7.96 -23.00 24.53
CA GLU A 80 8.05 -22.72 25.98
C GLU A 80 8.39 -21.26 26.29
N ASP A 81 9.14 -20.59 25.39
CA ASP A 81 9.57 -19.19 25.52
C ASP A 81 8.48 -18.21 25.06
N CYS A 82 7.42 -18.69 24.40
CA CYS A 82 6.33 -17.85 23.88
C CYS A 82 5.41 -17.31 25.00
N ASN A 83 5.47 -17.90 26.21
CA ASN A 83 4.61 -17.64 27.37
C ASN A 83 4.83 -16.28 28.09
N ARG A 84 5.44 -15.28 27.45
CA ARG A 84 5.82 -14.03 28.14
C ARG A 84 5.29 -12.75 27.52
N LEU A 85 4.58 -12.80 26.40
CA LEU A 85 4.21 -11.59 25.66
C LEU A 85 2.75 -11.17 25.86
N LEU A 86 1.85 -12.06 26.24
CA LEU A 86 0.45 -11.74 26.51
C LEU A 86 0.13 -12.27 27.92
N ASP A 87 0.01 -11.39 28.91
CA ASP A 87 -0.59 -11.75 30.22
C ASP A 87 -2.12 -11.85 30.06
N THR A 88 -2.55 -12.73 29.15
CA THR A 88 -3.96 -12.97 28.87
C THR A 88 -4.43 -14.17 29.68
N ALA A 89 -5.65 -14.10 30.21
CA ALA A 89 -6.32 -15.20 30.90
C ALA A 89 -6.43 -16.48 30.04
N ASP A 90 -6.25 -16.36 28.72
CA ASP A 90 -6.14 -17.44 27.75
C ASP A 90 -4.66 -17.83 27.53
N ARG A 91 -4.16 -18.80 28.30
CA ARG A 91 -2.73 -19.22 28.37
C ARG A 91 -2.22 -19.93 27.11
N ASP A 92 -3.06 -20.11 26.10
CA ASP A 92 -2.74 -20.89 24.89
C ASP A 92 -2.42 -20.01 23.65
N ARG A 93 -2.43 -18.67 23.77
CA ARG A 93 -2.07 -17.77 22.67
C ARG A 93 -0.61 -17.33 22.75
N TYR A 94 0.16 -17.67 21.72
CA TYR A 94 1.60 -17.46 21.64
C TYR A 94 1.95 -16.45 20.56
N ILE A 95 2.84 -15.49 20.85
CA ILE A 95 3.50 -14.69 19.81
C ILE A 95 4.81 -15.40 19.43
N PHE A 96 4.89 -15.90 18.20
CA PHE A 96 6.07 -16.59 17.67
C PHE A 96 7.09 -15.61 17.09
N SER A 97 6.61 -14.52 16.48
CA SER A 97 7.48 -13.44 16.02
C SER A 97 6.77 -12.08 16.05
N PHE A 98 7.58 -11.05 16.22
CA PHE A 98 7.19 -9.65 16.17
C PHE A 98 8.19 -8.90 15.29
N ARG A 99 7.68 -8.08 14.37
CA ARG A 99 8.47 -7.11 13.59
C ARG A 99 7.71 -5.79 13.61
N GLY A 100 8.27 -4.71 14.13
CA GLY A 100 7.50 -3.48 14.29
C GLY A 100 8.22 -2.43 15.12
N TYR A 101 7.56 -1.29 15.36
CA TYR A 101 8.06 -0.28 16.28
C TYR A 101 8.21 -0.87 17.69
N GLU A 102 9.36 -0.61 18.32
CA GLU A 102 9.70 -1.11 19.67
C GLU A 102 8.62 -0.76 20.71
N TYR A 103 7.98 0.40 20.59
CA TYR A 103 6.87 0.82 21.45
C TYR A 103 5.79 -0.27 21.59
N PHE A 104 5.36 -0.90 20.50
CA PHE A 104 4.32 -1.93 20.55
C PHE A 104 4.86 -3.28 21.06
N SER A 105 6.17 -3.51 20.97
CA SER A 105 6.81 -4.67 21.59
C SER A 105 6.93 -4.54 23.10
N ASP A 106 7.02 -3.32 23.62
CA ASP A 106 7.11 -3.07 25.07
C ASP A 106 5.72 -2.84 25.70
N ASN A 107 4.71 -2.47 24.91
CA ASN A 107 3.32 -2.25 25.32
C ASN A 107 2.37 -3.33 24.76
N LEU A 108 2.67 -4.59 25.07
CA LEU A 108 1.94 -5.74 24.52
C LEU A 108 0.49 -5.84 24.99
N ASN A 109 0.13 -5.16 26.07
CA ASN A 109 -1.26 -5.03 26.52
C ASN A 109 -2.16 -4.44 25.43
N ILE A 110 -1.65 -3.56 24.57
CA ILE A 110 -2.38 -3.03 23.41
C ILE A 110 -2.75 -4.17 22.46
N ILE A 111 -1.79 -5.05 22.17
CA ILE A 111 -2.01 -6.21 21.30
C ILE A 111 -2.96 -7.20 21.98
N SER A 112 -2.81 -7.45 23.29
CA SER A 112 -3.75 -8.27 24.07
C SER A 112 -5.18 -7.75 23.97
N ASP A 113 -5.37 -6.45 24.14
CA ASP A 113 -6.68 -5.80 24.11
C ASP A 113 -7.34 -5.96 22.73
N LEU A 114 -6.59 -5.75 21.65
CA LEU A 114 -7.06 -5.98 20.28
C LEU A 114 -7.39 -7.46 20.02
N ILE A 115 -6.58 -8.40 20.52
CA ILE A 115 -6.83 -9.84 20.41
C ILE A 115 -8.12 -10.25 21.13
N LEU A 116 -8.46 -9.56 22.22
CA LEU A 116 -9.70 -9.74 22.98
C LEU A 116 -10.88 -8.97 22.39
N GLY A 117 -10.69 -8.27 21.27
CA GLY A 117 -11.73 -7.49 20.59
C GLY A 117 -12.08 -6.17 21.29
N LYS A 118 -11.22 -5.66 22.17
CA LYS A 118 -11.40 -4.34 22.76
C LYS A 118 -11.01 -3.26 21.76
N GLU A 119 -11.65 -2.10 21.88
CA GLU A 119 -11.32 -0.94 21.09
C GLU A 119 -10.08 -0.22 21.66
N VAL A 120 -9.16 0.15 20.78
CA VAL A 120 -7.96 0.92 21.12
C VAL A 120 -7.82 2.06 20.12
N PHE A 121 -7.72 3.29 20.61
CA PHE A 121 -7.64 4.49 19.76
C PHE A 121 -6.24 5.10 19.79
N SER A 122 -5.78 5.61 18.65
CA SER A 122 -4.44 6.21 18.54
C SER A 122 -4.27 7.47 19.39
N ARG A 123 -5.34 8.26 19.57
CA ARG A 123 -5.36 9.46 20.42
C ARG A 123 -4.98 9.21 21.88
N ASP A 124 -5.17 7.98 22.35
CA ASP A 124 -4.88 7.58 23.74
C ASP A 124 -3.44 7.06 23.89
N ILE A 125 -2.67 7.04 22.80
CA ILE A 125 -1.34 6.44 22.72
C ILE A 125 -0.31 7.51 22.32
N SER A 126 0.60 7.84 23.24
CA SER A 126 1.60 8.91 23.07
C SER A 126 2.58 8.68 21.91
N PHE A 127 2.75 7.43 21.45
CA PHE A 127 3.56 7.09 20.28
C PHE A 127 3.15 7.89 19.04
N PHE A 128 1.85 8.06 18.81
CA PHE A 128 1.33 8.70 17.60
C PHE A 128 1.62 10.21 17.53
N ASN A 129 1.94 10.85 18.66
CA ASN A 129 2.36 12.26 18.67
C ASN A 129 3.68 12.49 17.91
N ASN A 130 4.49 11.44 17.76
CA ASN A 130 5.79 11.51 17.10
C ASN A 130 5.87 10.64 15.83
N LEU A 131 4.75 10.01 15.43
CA LEU A 131 4.72 9.21 14.21
C LEU A 131 4.85 10.15 13.01
N LYS A 132 5.96 10.05 12.30
CA LYS A 132 6.18 10.80 11.07
C LYS A 132 5.47 10.10 9.92
N SER A 133 4.90 10.89 9.01
CA SER A 133 4.41 10.38 7.73
C SER A 133 5.54 9.71 6.95
N ALA A 134 5.25 8.61 6.24
CA ALA A 134 6.16 8.01 5.28
C ALA A 134 6.24 8.80 3.96
N ASP A 135 5.59 9.96 3.87
CA ASP A 135 5.60 10.79 2.67
C ASP A 135 6.96 11.43 2.41
N ILE A 136 7.29 11.48 1.12
CA ILE A 136 8.54 12.04 0.63
C ILE A 136 8.31 13.54 0.43
N GLU A 137 9.18 14.35 1.02
CA GLU A 137 9.16 15.80 0.84
C GLU A 137 9.29 16.18 -0.64
N GLY A 138 8.53 17.18 -1.08
CA GLY A 138 8.51 17.65 -2.48
C GLY A 138 7.62 16.84 -3.43
N TRP A 139 6.88 15.84 -2.93
CA TRP A 139 5.90 15.08 -3.70
C TRP A 139 4.47 15.37 -3.26
N SER A 140 3.55 15.37 -4.23
CA SER A 140 2.10 15.39 -4.00
C SER A 140 1.54 13.98 -4.14
N TYR A 141 0.47 13.65 -3.40
CA TYR A 141 -0.10 12.30 -3.34
C TYR A 141 -1.59 12.33 -3.71
N LEU A 142 -2.04 11.35 -4.49
CA LEU A 142 -3.45 11.20 -4.83
C LEU A 142 -4.13 10.32 -3.78
N ARG A 143 -4.85 10.94 -2.83
CA ARG A 143 -5.50 10.23 -1.70
C ARG A 143 -7.01 10.36 -1.68
N SER A 144 -7.53 11.30 -2.46
CA SER A 144 -8.93 11.66 -2.51
C SER A 144 -9.30 12.12 -3.91
N GLN A 145 -10.61 12.20 -4.17
CA GLN A 145 -11.10 12.79 -5.40
C GLN A 145 -10.62 14.24 -5.58
N ASN A 146 -10.49 15.01 -4.49
CA ASN A 146 -10.00 16.38 -4.56
C ASN A 146 -8.54 16.45 -5.04
N ASP A 147 -7.68 15.52 -4.62
CA ASP A 147 -6.28 15.49 -5.06
C ASP A 147 -6.20 15.13 -6.56
N ILE A 148 -7.07 14.22 -7.00
CA ILE A 148 -7.20 13.84 -8.40
C ILE A 148 -7.68 15.02 -9.24
N ASP A 149 -8.74 15.69 -8.81
CA ASP A 149 -9.31 16.85 -9.50
C ASP A 149 -8.29 18.00 -9.58
N ASP A 150 -7.49 18.21 -8.53
CA ASP A 150 -6.41 19.21 -8.52
C ASP A 150 -5.31 18.87 -9.52
N LEU A 151 -4.83 17.63 -9.56
CA LEU A 151 -3.84 17.19 -10.57
C LEU A 151 -4.41 17.34 -11.99
N MET A 152 -5.61 16.80 -12.24
CA MET A 152 -6.25 16.86 -13.56
C MET A 152 -6.43 18.31 -14.01
N LYS A 153 -6.78 19.23 -13.10
CA LYS A 153 -6.87 20.65 -13.42
C LYS A 153 -5.50 21.28 -13.71
N ARG A 154 -4.48 21.03 -12.88
CA ARG A 154 -3.14 21.61 -13.01
C ARG A 154 -2.40 21.15 -14.24
N PHE A 155 -2.62 19.89 -14.63
CA PHE A 155 -2.01 19.28 -15.81
C PHE A 155 -2.96 19.23 -17.02
N HIS A 156 -3.98 20.09 -17.05
CA HIS A 156 -4.89 20.27 -18.18
C HIS A 156 -5.53 18.97 -18.72
N GLY A 157 -5.86 18.04 -17.83
CA GLY A 157 -6.43 16.73 -18.17
C GLY A 157 -5.48 15.84 -18.98
N PHE A 158 -4.17 16.13 -18.95
CA PHE A 158 -3.17 15.52 -19.85
C PHE A 158 -3.46 15.79 -21.34
N HIS A 159 -4.29 16.78 -21.67
CA HIS A 159 -4.52 17.19 -23.05
C HIS A 159 -3.22 17.70 -23.68
N ASP A 160 -3.02 17.39 -24.97
CA ASP A 160 -1.81 17.72 -25.74
C ASP A 160 -0.50 17.36 -25.01
N SER A 161 -0.51 16.17 -24.40
CA SER A 161 0.62 15.63 -23.66
C SER A 161 1.06 14.29 -24.24
N VAL A 162 2.27 13.84 -23.90
CA VAL A 162 2.83 12.57 -24.37
C VAL A 162 3.52 11.84 -23.23
N LEU A 163 3.34 10.52 -23.17
CA LEU A 163 4.14 9.64 -22.31
C LEU A 163 5.55 9.53 -22.93
N VAL A 164 6.55 10.08 -22.25
CA VAL A 164 7.93 10.17 -22.74
C VAL A 164 8.76 8.97 -22.29
N ASP A 165 8.63 8.59 -21.02
CA ASP A 165 9.39 7.52 -20.41
C ASP A 165 8.50 6.72 -19.44
N ALA A 166 8.72 5.41 -19.39
CA ALA A 166 8.10 4.53 -18.44
C ALA A 166 9.14 3.50 -17.97
N SER A 167 9.39 3.44 -16.66
CA SER A 167 10.34 2.52 -16.06
C SER A 167 9.72 1.73 -14.91
N TYR A 168 9.83 0.40 -14.97
CA TYR A 168 9.30 -0.50 -13.96
C TYR A 168 10.41 -1.13 -13.13
N THR A 169 10.25 -1.10 -11.81
CA THR A 169 11.12 -1.78 -10.85
C THR A 169 10.30 -2.80 -10.06
N SER A 170 10.56 -4.09 -10.28
CA SER A 170 9.89 -5.17 -9.53
C SER A 170 10.42 -5.31 -8.10
N GLY A 171 11.74 -5.14 -7.91
CA GLY A 171 12.44 -5.49 -6.67
C GLY A 171 12.88 -6.95 -6.59
N SER A 172 12.60 -7.74 -7.63
CA SER A 172 13.14 -9.09 -7.78
C SER A 172 14.57 -9.03 -8.34
N TYR A 173 15.46 -9.88 -7.84
CA TYR A 173 16.88 -9.90 -8.22
C TYR A 173 17.51 -11.29 -8.04
N VAL A 174 18.70 -11.47 -8.62
CA VAL A 174 19.59 -12.61 -8.35
C VAL A 174 20.73 -12.10 -7.49
N ASP A 175 20.99 -12.75 -6.36
CA ASP A 175 22.09 -12.35 -5.47
C ASP A 175 23.44 -12.89 -5.96
N ASN A 176 24.50 -12.56 -5.22
CA ASN A 176 25.87 -12.98 -5.55
C ASN A 176 26.08 -14.50 -5.47
N ASP A 177 25.19 -15.23 -4.79
CA ASP A 177 25.21 -16.68 -4.67
C ASP A 177 24.38 -17.36 -5.78
N ASN A 178 23.92 -16.59 -6.77
CA ASN A 178 22.99 -17.00 -7.83
C ASN A 178 21.62 -17.47 -7.30
N ALA A 179 21.25 -17.09 -6.08
CA ALA A 179 19.91 -17.36 -5.57
C ALA A 179 18.91 -16.34 -6.14
N MET A 180 17.79 -16.86 -6.61
CA MET A 180 16.71 -16.07 -7.22
C MET A 180 15.72 -15.59 -6.15
N TYR A 181 15.48 -14.28 -6.08
CA TYR A 181 14.48 -13.66 -5.20
C TYR A 181 13.30 -13.15 -6.03
N CYS A 182 12.31 -14.00 -6.26
CA CYS A 182 11.08 -13.68 -7.00
C CYS A 182 9.97 -13.17 -6.06
N MET A 183 10.16 -12.00 -5.48
CA MET A 183 9.27 -11.49 -4.42
C MET A 183 8.49 -10.23 -4.82
N ASP A 184 8.88 -9.56 -5.91
CA ASP A 184 8.25 -8.33 -6.41
C ASP A 184 7.93 -7.33 -5.28
N THR A 185 8.95 -7.04 -4.48
CA THR A 185 8.83 -6.24 -3.26
C THR A 185 8.64 -4.76 -3.54
N ILE A 186 9.17 -4.24 -4.65
CA ILE A 186 9.11 -2.81 -4.96
C ILE A 186 7.85 -2.47 -5.75
N ARG A 187 7.56 -3.21 -6.85
CA ARG A 187 6.41 -2.98 -7.75
C ARG A 187 6.12 -1.50 -8.00
N SER A 188 7.11 -0.78 -8.52
CA SER A 188 7.02 0.66 -8.79
C SER A 188 7.11 0.93 -10.28
N MET A 189 6.17 1.71 -10.81
CA MET A 189 6.22 2.25 -12.17
C MET A 189 6.43 3.75 -12.09
N HIS A 190 7.51 4.26 -12.67
CA HIS A 190 7.70 5.69 -12.90
C HIS A 190 7.29 6.01 -14.34
N MET A 191 6.52 7.08 -14.52
CA MET A 191 6.12 7.59 -15.83
C MET A 191 6.39 9.09 -15.90
N LYS A 192 7.00 9.53 -17.00
CA LYS A 192 7.21 10.95 -17.30
C LYS A 192 6.31 11.39 -18.45
N PHE A 193 5.62 12.51 -18.29
CA PHE A 193 4.84 13.13 -19.35
C PHE A 193 5.35 14.54 -19.64
N ASP A 194 5.43 14.87 -20.93
CA ASP A 194 5.63 16.24 -21.40
C ASP A 194 4.31 16.77 -21.96
N SER A 195 4.07 18.08 -21.84
CA SER A 195 2.84 18.73 -22.28
C SER A 195 3.14 20.01 -23.07
N GLN A 196 2.28 20.36 -24.02
CA GLN A 196 2.31 21.69 -24.64
C GLN A 196 1.71 22.79 -23.74
N TRP A 197 1.00 22.41 -22.66
CA TRP A 197 0.20 23.31 -21.83
C TRP A 197 0.73 23.42 -20.39
N SER A 198 1.71 22.60 -20.01
CA SER A 198 2.27 22.54 -18.65
C SER A 198 3.74 22.11 -18.69
N ASP A 199 4.49 22.42 -17.64
CA ASP A 199 5.84 21.87 -17.44
C ASP A 199 5.78 20.34 -17.35
N SER A 200 6.88 19.64 -17.66
CA SER A 200 6.95 18.19 -17.54
C SER A 200 6.54 17.71 -16.15
N ILE A 201 5.83 16.58 -16.09
CA ILE A 201 5.41 15.95 -14.83
C ILE A 201 5.95 14.54 -14.75
N GLU A 202 6.27 14.10 -13.54
CA GLU A 202 6.51 12.69 -13.26
C GLU A 202 5.48 12.13 -12.27
N LEU A 203 5.02 10.92 -12.56
CA LEU A 203 4.13 10.13 -11.73
C LEU A 203 4.86 8.86 -11.30
N VAL A 204 4.76 8.51 -10.03
CA VAL A 204 5.24 7.23 -9.48
C VAL A 204 4.06 6.47 -8.92
N PHE A 205 3.78 5.33 -9.54
CA PHE A 205 2.76 4.37 -9.13
C PHE A 205 3.43 3.32 -8.24
N SER A 206 3.08 3.28 -6.96
CA SER A 206 3.62 2.34 -5.97
C SER A 206 2.65 1.20 -5.72
N GLY A 207 3.18 0.00 -5.48
CA GLY A 207 2.37 -1.19 -5.30
C GLY A 207 1.55 -1.53 -6.55
N VAL A 208 2.14 -1.42 -7.74
CA VAL A 208 1.50 -1.76 -9.02
C VAL A 208 0.89 -3.16 -8.94
N LEU A 209 -0.38 -3.26 -9.34
CA LEU A 209 -1.14 -4.52 -9.37
C LEU A 209 -1.29 -5.03 -10.80
N ASP A 210 -1.43 -4.12 -11.77
CA ASP A 210 -1.48 -4.42 -13.18
C ASP A 210 -1.11 -3.18 -13.99
N SER A 211 -0.51 -3.38 -15.16
CA SER A 211 -0.16 -2.33 -16.09
C SER A 211 -0.11 -2.84 -17.51
N ARG A 212 -0.65 -2.05 -18.43
CA ARG A 212 -0.55 -2.27 -19.86
C ARG A 212 0.05 -1.04 -20.51
N LEU A 213 1.11 -1.23 -21.29
CA LEU A 213 1.66 -0.21 -22.16
C LEU A 213 1.27 -0.54 -23.60
N LYS A 214 0.66 0.42 -24.30
CA LYS A 214 0.32 0.32 -25.72
C LYS A 214 0.85 1.57 -26.43
N PRO A 215 1.87 1.44 -27.30
CA PRO A 215 2.33 2.56 -28.10
C PRO A 215 1.31 2.94 -29.18
N ALA A 216 1.48 4.12 -29.78
CA ALA A 216 0.73 4.51 -30.96
C ALA A 216 0.98 3.53 -32.13
N GLU A 217 -0.05 3.32 -32.95
CA GLU A 217 0.07 2.57 -34.19
C GLU A 217 0.76 3.39 -35.29
N ASP A 218 1.24 2.73 -36.35
CA ASP A 218 1.82 3.41 -37.50
C ASP A 218 0.83 4.42 -38.11
N ASN A 219 1.31 5.63 -38.40
CA ASN A 219 0.51 6.77 -38.89
C ASN A 219 -0.48 7.37 -37.87
N TYR A 220 -0.40 6.99 -36.60
CA TYR A 220 -1.11 7.64 -35.50
C TYR A 220 -0.16 8.43 -34.61
N THR A 221 -0.71 9.43 -33.92
CA THR A 221 0.03 10.20 -32.91
C THR A 221 -0.08 9.54 -31.54
N SER A 222 0.98 9.64 -30.73
CA SER A 222 0.97 9.27 -29.31
C SER A 222 0.42 10.39 -28.40
N ASN A 223 -0.09 11.47 -29.00
CA ASN A 223 -0.72 12.58 -28.30
C ASN A 223 -1.91 12.09 -27.46
N LEU A 224 -1.92 12.49 -26.19
CA LEU A 224 -3.04 12.31 -25.30
C LEU A 224 -4.05 13.42 -25.56
N PHE A 225 -5.25 13.04 -25.99
CA PHE A 225 -6.38 13.97 -26.06
C PHE A 225 -7.06 14.13 -24.70
N ASP A 226 -6.98 13.13 -23.85
CA ASP A 226 -7.50 13.16 -22.48
C ASP A 226 -6.86 12.03 -21.67
N ALA A 227 -6.99 12.09 -20.35
CA ALA A 227 -6.67 11.01 -19.44
C ALA A 227 -7.77 10.86 -18.39
N SER A 228 -7.78 9.74 -17.68
CA SER A 228 -8.70 9.54 -16.57
C SER A 228 -7.98 8.92 -15.40
N ILE A 229 -8.23 9.49 -14.21
CA ILE A 229 -7.76 8.96 -12.94
C ILE A 229 -8.98 8.63 -12.09
N ILE A 230 -9.11 7.38 -11.68
CA ILE A 230 -10.26 6.88 -10.91
C ILE A 230 -9.76 6.26 -9.61
N LEU A 231 -10.27 6.73 -8.48
CA LEU A 231 -10.06 6.10 -7.17
C LEU A 231 -11.24 5.18 -6.86
N LYS A 232 -10.99 3.89 -6.75
CA LYS A 232 -12.00 2.88 -6.38
C LYS A 232 -11.41 1.90 -5.39
N ASP A 233 -12.08 1.72 -4.25
CA ASP A 233 -11.67 0.78 -3.20
C ASP A 233 -10.21 0.97 -2.76
N GLU A 234 -9.73 2.21 -2.63
CA GLU A 234 -8.32 2.54 -2.35
C GLU A 234 -7.31 2.02 -3.39
N ILE A 235 -7.75 1.82 -4.63
CA ILE A 235 -6.92 1.54 -5.80
C ILE A 235 -7.08 2.72 -6.77
N ILE A 236 -5.95 3.19 -7.30
CA ILE A 236 -5.91 4.26 -8.29
C ILE A 236 -5.70 3.65 -9.65
N TYR A 237 -6.58 4.00 -10.58
CA TYR A 237 -6.50 3.63 -11.99
C TYR A 237 -6.15 4.85 -12.80
N PHE A 238 -5.15 4.76 -13.68
CA PHE A 238 -4.81 5.79 -14.66
C PHE A 238 -4.98 5.22 -16.07
N PHE A 239 -5.69 5.96 -16.92
CA PHE A 239 -5.95 5.63 -18.32
C PHE A 239 -5.47 6.78 -19.22
N THR A 240 -4.84 6.46 -20.34
CA THR A 240 -4.43 7.44 -21.37
C THR A 240 -5.57 7.83 -22.32
N ALA A 241 -6.81 7.85 -21.82
CA ALA A 241 -8.00 8.32 -22.51
C ALA A 241 -9.08 8.68 -21.49
N TYR A 242 -10.11 9.39 -21.93
CA TYR A 242 -11.33 9.56 -21.16
C TYR A 242 -12.03 8.20 -20.94
N VAL A 243 -12.20 7.81 -19.69
CA VAL A 243 -12.99 6.65 -19.29
C VAL A 243 -13.90 7.05 -18.14
N LYS A 244 -15.20 6.77 -18.26
CA LYS A 244 -16.20 7.17 -17.26
C LYS A 244 -16.11 6.36 -15.95
N GLU A 245 -15.74 5.09 -16.06
CA GLU A 245 -15.65 4.14 -14.97
C GLU A 245 -14.49 3.17 -15.21
N VAL A 246 -14.11 2.37 -14.22
CA VAL A 246 -13.01 1.40 -14.38
C VAL A 246 -13.32 0.42 -15.51
N ASP A 247 -12.47 0.41 -16.54
CA ASP A 247 -12.52 -0.53 -17.67
C ASP A 247 -11.22 -1.35 -17.76
N GLU A 248 -11.24 -2.56 -17.20
CA GLU A 248 -10.07 -3.46 -17.26
C GLU A 248 -9.85 -4.06 -18.67
N ASN A 249 -10.80 -3.89 -19.59
CA ASN A 249 -10.65 -4.27 -20.99
C ASN A 249 -10.15 -3.12 -21.87
N PHE A 250 -9.82 -1.98 -21.28
CA PHE A 250 -9.40 -0.79 -22.00
C PHE A 250 -8.25 -1.10 -22.96
N ASN A 251 -8.45 -0.77 -24.23
CA ASN A 251 -7.50 -1.06 -25.31
C ASN A 251 -6.50 0.08 -25.53
N GLY A 252 -5.79 0.46 -24.47
CA GLY A 252 -4.77 1.50 -24.48
C GLY A 252 -3.75 1.31 -23.37
N THR A 253 -2.99 2.37 -23.08
CA THR A 253 -2.09 2.39 -21.93
C THR A 253 -2.90 2.67 -20.67
N TRP A 254 -2.75 1.79 -19.68
CA TRP A 254 -3.37 1.97 -18.38
C TRP A 254 -2.58 1.28 -17.28
N ILE A 255 -2.78 1.73 -16.06
CA ILE A 255 -2.12 1.17 -14.88
C ILE A 255 -3.06 1.25 -13.68
N LYS A 256 -3.05 0.23 -12.83
CA LYS A 256 -3.70 0.27 -11.52
C LYS A 256 -2.69 0.00 -10.40
N SER A 257 -2.67 0.87 -9.40
CA SER A 257 -1.73 0.83 -8.29
C SER A 257 -2.40 1.19 -6.97
N LEU A 258 -1.69 0.97 -5.87
CA LEU A 258 -2.19 1.24 -4.52
C LEU A 258 -1.92 2.67 -4.06
N GLU A 259 -0.93 3.33 -4.65
CA GLU A 259 -0.62 4.73 -4.40
C GLU A 259 -0.07 5.38 -5.68
N VAL A 260 -0.33 6.67 -5.85
CA VAL A 260 0.28 7.51 -6.86
C VAL A 260 0.79 8.78 -6.20
N ARG A 261 2.05 9.10 -6.47
CA ARG A 261 2.64 10.40 -6.16
C ARG A 261 3.12 11.09 -7.42
N TRP A 262 3.12 12.41 -7.43
CA TRP A 262 3.51 13.21 -8.58
C TRP A 262 4.22 14.51 -8.19
N ARG A 263 4.99 15.06 -9.12
CA ARG A 263 5.54 16.42 -9.07
C ARG A 263 5.92 16.91 -10.46
N TYR A 264 6.04 18.22 -10.62
CA TYR A 264 6.68 18.81 -11.81
C TYR A 264 8.19 18.59 -11.80
N VAL A 265 8.79 18.52 -12.99
CA VAL A 265 10.22 18.29 -13.25
C VAL A 265 10.90 19.55 -13.76
#